data_AF-A0A3N0Z8C9-F1
#
_entry.id   AF-A0A3N0Z8C9-F1
#
_cell.length_a   1.000
_cell.length_b   1.000
_cell.length_c   1.000
_cell.angle_alpha   90.00
_cell.angle_beta   90.00
_cell.angle_gamma   90.00
#
_symmetry.space_group_name_H-M   'P 1'
#
loop_
_entity.id
_entity.type
_entity.pdbx_description
1 polymer ?
#
loop_
_entity_poly.entity_id
_entity_poly.type
_entity_poly.pdbx_seq_one_letter_code
_entity_poly.pdbx_strand_id
1 'polypeptide(L)'
;MNQALKKLQAHLHKTAGTSSVISHPCYPKGYILSVTLAELYNSPCVEKPSNFISNATATFSGTGNSSLCLSSFGNIVNVSSCAFSSDCGFNGVYQPPVNGEFFAFAAYFHIFNFLGLTPKAQLTRVLSTIDTHCNKDLSTLVVENPSISVVTLKDYCASAHYIMTILLKGYKFNNTWDQISFVKQIADTDIGWTLGYMLNLTNIIPSEQPGVVTGVLRSQWAAQTFFIVFVLFLSLLLIAILAFFIITLSAAQ
;
A
#
# COMPACT_ATOMS: atom_id res chain seq x y z
N MET A 1 5.31 -9.24 4.49
CA MET A 1 4.82 -10.52 5.04
C MET A 1 5.96 -11.49 5.32
N ASN A 2 6.64 -12.03 4.30
CA ASN A 2 7.64 -13.11 4.45
C ASN A 2 8.73 -12.84 5.50
N GLN A 3 9.28 -11.61 5.53
CA GLN A 3 10.30 -11.24 6.51
C GLN A 3 9.78 -11.23 7.95
N ALA A 4 8.51 -10.86 8.17
CA ALA A 4 7.90 -10.92 9.50
C ALA A 4 7.68 -12.36 9.96
N LEU A 5 7.25 -13.25 9.04
CA LEU A 5 7.12 -14.68 9.34
C LEU A 5 8.48 -15.30 9.67
N LYS A 6 9.52 -14.93 8.93
CA LYS A 6 10.89 -15.37 9.21
C LYS A 6 11.43 -14.85 10.55
N LYS A 7 11.14 -13.59 10.87
CA LYS A 7 11.46 -12.99 12.17
C LYS A 7 10.73 -13.72 13.31
N LEU A 8 9.47 -14.12 13.11
CA LEU A 8 8.72 -14.95 14.05
C LEU A 8 9.40 -16.30 14.27
N GLN A 9 9.73 -17.04 13.21
CA GLN A 9 10.43 -18.33 13.32
C GLN A 9 11.74 -18.20 14.10
N ALA A 10 12.53 -17.17 13.80
CA ALA A 10 13.78 -16.92 14.50
C ALA A 10 13.59 -16.52 15.97
N HIS A 11 12.53 -15.76 16.29
CA HIS A 11 12.16 -15.45 17.67
C HIS A 11 11.77 -16.72 18.44
N LEU A 12 10.98 -17.60 17.83
CA LEU A 12 10.59 -18.89 18.43
C LEU A 12 11.81 -19.79 18.63
N HIS A 13 12.72 -19.86 17.66
CA HIS A 13 13.98 -20.59 17.79
C HIS A 13 14.84 -20.06 18.96
N LYS A 14 15.02 -18.74 19.07
CA LYS A 14 15.77 -18.13 20.18
C LYS A 14 15.12 -18.41 21.54
N THR A 15 13.79 -18.44 21.60
CA THR A 15 13.04 -18.63 22.85
C THR A 15 12.96 -20.10 23.28
N ALA A 16 13.08 -21.04 22.33
CA ALA A 16 13.02 -22.47 22.61
C ALA A 16 14.28 -23.05 23.28
N GLY A 17 15.37 -22.27 23.38
CA GLY A 17 16.61 -22.68 24.03
C GLY A 17 17.25 -23.89 23.34
N THR A 18 17.42 -24.99 24.08
CA THR A 18 18.07 -26.22 23.59
C THR A 18 17.08 -27.26 23.04
N SER A 19 15.79 -26.93 22.93
CA SER A 19 14.80 -27.88 22.42
C SER A 19 15.07 -28.23 20.96
N SER A 20 15.08 -29.52 20.63
CA SER A 20 15.22 -30.02 19.26
C SER A 20 13.96 -29.78 18.42
N VAL A 21 12.80 -29.68 19.07
CA VAL A 21 11.51 -29.40 18.44
C VAL A 21 10.93 -28.12 19.00
N ILE A 22 10.65 -27.17 18.11
CA ILE A 22 10.17 -25.83 18.43
C ILE A 22 8.67 -25.77 18.13
N SER A 23 7.88 -25.46 19.16
CA SER A 23 6.45 -25.25 18.99
C SER A 23 6.21 -23.98 18.16
N HIS A 24 5.44 -24.11 17.07
CA HIS A 24 5.08 -23.00 16.20
C HIS A 24 3.56 -22.76 16.25
N PRO A 25 3.08 -21.78 17.06
CA PRO A 25 1.65 -21.60 17.30
C PRO A 25 0.85 -21.20 16.05
N CYS A 26 1.48 -20.52 15.10
CA CYS A 26 0.82 -20.09 13.88
C CYS A 26 0.78 -21.14 12.77
N TYR A 27 1.51 -22.26 12.92
CA TYR A 27 1.44 -23.34 11.94
C TYR A 27 0.29 -24.29 12.29
N PRO A 28 -0.43 -24.81 11.29
CA PRO A 28 -1.55 -25.69 11.55
C PRO A 28 -1.08 -26.95 12.25
N LYS A 29 -1.92 -27.49 13.12
CA LYS A 29 -1.59 -28.67 13.89
C LYS A 29 -1.35 -29.88 12.95
N GLY A 30 -0.26 -30.60 13.23
CA GLY A 30 0.21 -31.70 12.38
C GLY A 30 1.17 -31.30 11.26
N TYR A 31 1.43 -30.00 11.05
CA TYR A 31 2.47 -29.55 10.14
C TYR A 31 3.85 -29.59 10.81
N ILE A 32 4.85 -30.12 10.10
CA ILE A 32 6.24 -30.16 10.55
C ILE A 32 7.13 -29.54 9.47
N LEU A 33 8.04 -28.67 9.89
CA LEU A 33 9.01 -28.02 9.01
C LEU A 33 10.40 -28.10 9.63
N SER A 34 11.35 -28.69 8.92
CA SER A 34 12.76 -28.68 9.28
C SER A 34 13.52 -27.74 8.35
N VAL A 35 14.23 -26.77 8.92
CA VAL A 35 15.06 -25.81 8.18
C VAL A 35 16.45 -25.72 8.77
N THR A 36 17.44 -25.47 7.93
CA THR A 36 18.81 -25.20 8.43
C THR A 36 18.88 -23.84 9.09
N LEU A 37 19.79 -23.65 10.05
CA LEU A 37 20.04 -22.33 10.62
C LEU A 37 20.58 -21.36 9.57
N ALA A 38 21.34 -21.84 8.59
CA ALA A 38 21.73 -21.09 7.40
C ALA A 38 20.52 -20.45 6.72
N GLU A 39 19.50 -21.25 6.41
CA GLU A 39 18.27 -20.78 5.79
C GLU A 39 17.48 -19.86 6.71
N LEU A 40 17.30 -20.22 7.99
CA LEU A 40 16.51 -19.45 8.95
C LEU A 40 17.08 -18.02 9.16
N TYR A 41 18.39 -17.87 9.12
CA TYR A 41 19.09 -16.61 9.37
C TYR A 41 19.74 -15.98 8.11
N ASN A 42 19.32 -16.36 6.90
CA ASN A 42 19.86 -15.79 5.65
C ASN A 42 19.31 -14.40 5.27
N SER A 43 18.61 -13.72 6.19
CA SER A 43 17.99 -12.42 5.92
C SER A 43 18.57 -11.35 6.84
N PRO A 44 18.82 -10.13 6.35
CA PRO A 44 19.21 -9.01 7.20
C PRO A 44 18.12 -8.60 8.21
N CYS A 45 16.86 -9.03 8.00
CA CYS A 45 15.76 -8.76 8.92
C CYS A 45 15.82 -9.62 10.21
N VAL A 46 16.76 -10.55 10.30
CA VAL A 46 16.87 -11.49 11.41
C VAL A 46 18.31 -11.51 11.93
N GLU A 47 18.48 -11.15 13.20
CA GLU A 47 19.77 -11.19 13.85
C GLU A 47 20.21 -12.62 14.17
N LYS A 48 21.38 -13.01 13.63
CA LYS A 48 22.04 -14.29 13.92
C LYS A 48 22.41 -14.40 15.41
N PRO A 49 22.19 -15.55 16.05
CA PRO A 49 22.66 -15.79 17.41
C PRO A 49 24.19 -15.92 17.45
N SER A 50 24.81 -15.64 18.60
CA SER A 50 26.28 -15.69 18.74
C SER A 50 26.86 -17.10 18.55
N ASN A 51 26.11 -18.14 18.93
CA ASN A 51 26.45 -19.56 18.79
C ASN A 51 25.92 -20.17 17.48
N PHE A 52 25.98 -19.42 16.38
CA PHE A 52 25.42 -19.83 15.09
C PHE A 52 26.20 -20.98 14.45
N ILE A 53 25.54 -22.13 14.27
CA ILE A 53 26.06 -23.29 13.53
C ILE A 53 25.25 -23.45 12.25
N SER A 54 25.86 -23.08 11.11
CA SER A 54 25.17 -23.03 9.80
C SER A 54 24.41 -24.30 9.44
N ASN A 55 25.01 -25.47 9.68
CA ASN A 55 24.46 -26.77 9.29
C ASN A 55 23.52 -27.40 10.32
N ALA A 56 23.33 -26.75 11.48
CA ALA A 56 22.34 -27.22 12.44
C ALA A 56 20.93 -27.03 11.88
N THR A 57 20.01 -27.90 12.30
CA THR A 57 18.62 -27.91 11.82
C THR A 57 17.69 -27.56 12.98
N ALA A 58 16.74 -26.66 12.71
CA ALA A 58 15.63 -26.35 13.58
C ALA A 58 14.36 -27.02 13.04
N THR A 59 13.70 -27.83 13.86
CA THR A 59 12.43 -28.46 13.51
C THR A 59 11.27 -27.76 14.21
N PHE A 60 10.38 -27.18 13.42
CA PHE A 60 9.17 -26.51 13.87
C PHE A 60 7.98 -27.47 13.78
N SER A 61 7.22 -27.58 14.87
CA SER A 61 5.98 -28.36 14.93
C SER A 61 4.79 -27.43 15.14
N GLY A 62 3.84 -27.48 14.21
CA GLY A 62 2.62 -26.68 14.27
C GLY A 62 1.69 -27.14 15.37
N THR A 63 1.19 -26.17 16.14
CA THR A 63 0.24 -26.44 17.25
C THR A 63 -1.15 -25.87 17.01
N GLY A 64 -1.35 -25.03 16.00
CA GLY A 64 -2.65 -24.43 15.67
C GLY A 64 -3.25 -23.68 16.86
N ASN A 65 -2.47 -22.80 17.49
CA ASN A 65 -2.93 -22.01 18.64
C ASN A 65 -3.02 -20.54 18.25
N SER A 66 -4.22 -20.11 17.86
CA SER A 66 -4.51 -18.76 17.40
C SER A 66 -4.09 -17.67 18.40
N SER A 67 -4.42 -17.84 19.69
CA SER A 67 -4.12 -16.84 20.72
C SER A 67 -2.61 -16.67 20.94
N LEU A 68 -1.88 -17.78 21.03
CA LEU A 68 -0.41 -17.76 21.14
C LEU A 68 0.26 -17.23 19.87
N CYS A 69 -0.34 -17.47 18.70
CA CYS A 69 0.15 -16.90 17.45
C CYS A 69 0.07 -15.37 17.48
N LEU A 70 -1.10 -14.82 17.85
CA LEU A 70 -1.30 -13.38 18.00
C LEU A 70 -0.33 -12.76 19.01
N SER A 71 -0.15 -13.38 20.18
CA SER A 71 0.78 -12.87 21.20
C SER A 71 2.23 -12.91 20.72
N SER A 72 2.62 -13.92 19.94
CA SER A 72 3.98 -14.04 19.40
C SER A 72 4.32 -12.89 18.43
N PHE A 73 3.35 -12.40 17.66
CA PHE A 73 3.55 -11.20 16.85
C PHE A 73 3.72 -9.93 17.70
N GLY A 74 3.06 -9.86 18.85
CA GLY A 74 3.27 -8.80 19.85
C GLY A 74 4.71 -8.72 20.37
N ASN A 75 5.46 -9.84 20.37
CA ASN A 75 6.86 -9.86 20.82
C ASN A 75 7.85 -9.39 19.75
N ILE A 76 7.51 -9.51 18.47
CA ILE A 76 8.41 -9.13 17.37
C ILE A 76 8.10 -7.77 16.76
N VAL A 77 6.93 -7.21 17.06
CA VAL A 77 6.49 -5.86 16.68
C VAL A 77 6.50 -4.99 17.94
N ASN A 78 7.48 -4.11 18.06
CA ASN A 78 7.57 -3.23 19.22
C ASN A 78 6.53 -2.10 19.08
N VAL A 79 5.46 -2.15 19.87
CA VAL A 79 4.42 -1.11 19.88
C VAL A 79 4.46 -0.25 21.14
N SER A 80 5.37 -0.52 22.07
CA SER A 80 5.48 0.17 23.36
C SER A 80 6.53 1.29 23.35
N SER A 81 7.57 1.19 22.53
CA SER A 81 8.58 2.26 22.42
C SER A 81 8.03 3.43 21.62
N CYS A 82 7.87 4.59 22.24
CA CYS A 82 7.55 5.83 21.52
C CYS A 82 8.15 7.07 22.20
N ALA A 83 9.04 7.76 21.49
CA ALA A 83 9.62 9.03 21.96
C ALA A 83 8.66 10.23 21.75
N PHE A 84 7.70 10.09 20.82
CA PHE A 84 6.83 11.17 20.33
C PHE A 84 5.47 11.23 21.03
N SER A 85 5.35 10.79 22.29
CA SER A 85 4.11 10.86 23.08
C SER A 85 2.84 10.44 22.33
N SER A 86 2.58 9.14 22.26
CA SER A 86 1.39 8.51 21.63
C SER A 86 1.28 8.59 20.10
N ASP A 87 2.10 9.37 19.39
CA ASP A 87 2.09 9.47 17.91
C ASP A 87 3.14 8.57 17.24
N CYS A 88 3.27 7.32 17.69
CA CYS A 88 4.09 6.32 17.00
C CYS A 88 3.23 5.21 16.41
N GLY A 89 3.67 4.68 15.28
CA GLY A 89 3.14 3.43 14.75
C GLY A 89 3.72 2.25 15.51
N PHE A 90 4.78 1.66 14.98
CA PHE A 90 5.58 0.63 15.65
C PHE A 90 7.09 0.94 15.51
N ASN A 91 7.90 0.29 16.34
CA ASN A 91 9.35 0.49 16.49
C ASN A 91 9.76 1.95 16.75
N GLY A 92 8.92 2.73 17.45
CA GLY A 92 9.20 4.13 17.77
C GLY A 92 9.16 5.10 16.59
N VAL A 93 8.67 4.65 15.43
CA VAL A 93 8.52 5.48 14.23
C VAL A 93 7.29 6.36 14.38
N TYR A 94 7.47 7.67 14.18
CA TYR A 94 6.37 8.63 14.20
C TYR A 94 5.28 8.26 13.18
N GLN A 95 4.03 8.36 13.60
CA GLN A 95 2.86 8.21 12.76
C GLN A 95 1.73 9.07 13.32
N PRO A 96 1.14 9.99 12.53
CA PRO A 96 -0.02 10.74 12.97
C PRO A 96 -1.26 9.83 13.15
N PRO A 97 -2.29 10.30 13.85
CA PRO A 97 -3.58 9.63 13.90
C PRO A 97 -4.13 9.36 12.49
N VAL A 98 -4.59 8.13 12.25
CA VAL A 98 -5.20 7.74 10.98
C VAL A 98 -6.51 8.50 10.76
N ASN A 99 -6.73 8.98 9.54
CA ASN A 99 -7.90 9.76 9.18
C ASN A 99 -8.27 9.55 7.70
N GLY A 100 -9.57 9.38 7.42
CA GLY A 100 -10.10 9.13 6.08
C GLY A 100 -10.23 7.64 5.74
N GLU A 101 -10.68 7.34 4.51
CA GLU A 101 -10.79 5.96 4.01
C GLU A 101 -9.44 5.43 3.51
N PHE A 102 -9.15 4.17 3.78
CA PHE A 102 -7.92 3.49 3.41
C PHE A 102 -8.21 2.26 2.55
N PHE A 103 -7.40 2.08 1.51
CA PHE A 103 -7.39 0.86 0.70
C PHE A 103 -6.22 -0.04 1.11
N ALA A 104 -6.52 -1.23 1.61
CA ALA A 104 -5.55 -2.26 1.93
C ALA A 104 -5.43 -3.25 0.76
N PHE A 105 -4.35 -3.12 -0.02
CA PHE A 105 -4.13 -3.88 -1.26
C PHE A 105 -2.97 -4.90 -1.14
N ALA A 106 -2.64 -5.56 -2.26
CA ALA A 106 -1.60 -6.58 -2.35
C ALA A 106 -1.81 -7.71 -1.31
N ALA A 107 -0.80 -7.99 -0.48
CA ALA A 107 -0.86 -9.08 0.49
C ALA A 107 -2.02 -8.93 1.50
N TYR A 108 -2.41 -7.70 1.86
CA TYR A 108 -3.59 -7.49 2.72
C TYR A 108 -4.86 -8.04 2.05
N PHE A 109 -5.09 -7.65 0.80
CA PHE A 109 -6.22 -8.12 -0.01
C PHE A 109 -6.19 -9.65 -0.15
N HIS A 110 -5.08 -10.26 -0.57
CA HIS A 110 -5.06 -11.69 -0.86
C HIS A 110 -5.32 -12.57 0.38
N ILE A 111 -4.79 -12.18 1.55
CA ILE A 111 -5.05 -12.90 2.80
C ILE A 111 -6.51 -12.75 3.22
N PHE A 112 -7.05 -11.53 3.18
CA PHE A 112 -8.45 -11.30 3.56
C PHE A 112 -9.44 -11.91 2.56
N ASN A 113 -9.09 -11.93 1.27
CA ASN A 113 -9.90 -12.54 0.23
C ASN A 113 -9.98 -14.06 0.42
N PHE A 114 -8.85 -14.71 0.72
CA PHE A 114 -8.84 -16.14 1.05
C PHE A 114 -9.74 -16.47 2.24
N LEU A 115 -9.76 -15.61 3.26
CA LEU A 115 -10.62 -15.77 4.44
C LEU A 115 -12.08 -15.34 4.21
N GLY A 116 -12.45 -14.86 3.02
CA GLY A 116 -13.79 -14.36 2.73
C GLY A 116 -14.18 -13.10 3.53
N LEU A 117 -13.21 -12.22 3.75
CA LEU A 117 -13.32 -10.98 4.54
C LEU A 117 -13.26 -9.70 3.69
N THR A 118 -13.14 -9.82 2.37
CA THR A 118 -13.14 -8.69 1.42
C THR A 118 -14.58 -8.29 1.01
N PRO A 119 -14.80 -7.04 0.57
CA PRO A 119 -13.88 -5.89 0.68
C PRO A 119 -13.92 -5.25 2.07
N LYS A 120 -15.00 -5.42 2.83
CA LYS A 120 -15.15 -4.98 4.21
C LYS A 120 -15.80 -6.10 5.03
N ALA A 121 -15.36 -6.26 6.27
CA ALA A 121 -15.97 -7.15 7.25
C ALA A 121 -15.90 -6.50 8.64
N GLN A 122 -16.90 -6.75 9.49
CA GLN A 122 -16.87 -6.28 10.87
C GLN A 122 -15.68 -6.87 11.62
N LEU A 123 -15.05 -6.08 12.49
CA LEU A 123 -13.85 -6.49 13.23
C LEU A 123 -14.10 -7.78 14.03
N THR A 124 -15.27 -7.93 14.64
CA THR A 124 -15.67 -9.14 15.37
C THR A 124 -15.64 -10.39 14.49
N ARG A 125 -16.23 -10.30 13.29
CA ARG A 125 -16.21 -11.37 12.29
C ARG A 125 -14.78 -11.71 11.86
N VAL A 126 -13.96 -10.69 11.59
CA VAL A 126 -12.56 -10.85 11.20
C VAL A 126 -11.79 -11.63 12.27
N LEU A 127 -11.89 -11.20 13.53
CA LEU A 127 -11.23 -11.87 14.65
C LEU A 127 -11.71 -13.32 14.80
N SER A 128 -13.02 -13.58 14.73
CA SER A 128 -13.55 -14.95 14.83
C SER A 128 -13.16 -15.85 13.66
N THR A 129 -13.11 -15.30 12.43
CA THR A 129 -12.73 -16.06 11.23
C THR A 129 -11.26 -16.44 11.27
N ILE A 130 -10.39 -15.51 11.66
CA ILE A 130 -8.96 -15.78 11.83
C ILE A 130 -8.76 -16.83 12.92
N ASP A 131 -9.43 -16.69 14.05
CA ASP A 131 -9.32 -17.64 15.16
C ASP A 131 -9.75 -19.06 14.75
N THR A 132 -10.91 -19.15 14.11
CA THR A 132 -11.43 -20.43 13.60
C THR A 132 -10.47 -21.06 12.59
N HIS A 133 -9.91 -20.28 11.66
CA HIS A 133 -8.97 -20.78 10.66
C HIS A 133 -7.67 -21.27 11.30
N CYS A 134 -7.10 -20.51 12.23
CA CYS A 134 -5.84 -20.81 12.90
C CYS A 134 -5.88 -22.07 13.78
N ASN A 135 -7.06 -22.41 14.31
CA ASN A 135 -7.25 -23.58 15.17
C ASN A 135 -7.54 -24.87 14.39
N LYS A 136 -7.52 -24.86 13.04
CA LYS A 136 -7.71 -26.06 12.21
C LYS A 136 -6.44 -26.92 12.12
N ASP A 137 -6.67 -28.23 12.02
CA ASP A 137 -5.63 -29.19 11.67
C ASP A 137 -5.25 -29.06 10.20
N LEU A 138 -4.00 -29.44 9.87
CA LEU A 138 -3.51 -29.42 8.49
C LEU A 138 -4.38 -30.27 7.56
N SER A 139 -4.84 -31.44 8.02
CA SER A 139 -5.70 -32.35 7.24
C SER A 139 -7.01 -31.67 6.81
N THR A 140 -7.66 -30.95 7.73
CA THR A 140 -8.87 -30.18 7.44
C THR A 140 -8.60 -29.07 6.43
N LEU A 141 -7.51 -28.31 6.62
CA LEU A 141 -7.17 -27.20 5.73
C LEU A 141 -6.93 -27.64 4.29
N VAL A 142 -6.27 -28.79 4.10
CA VAL A 142 -6.00 -29.35 2.77
C VAL A 142 -7.28 -29.82 2.08
N VAL A 143 -8.19 -30.46 2.82
CA VAL A 143 -9.49 -30.91 2.28
C VAL A 143 -10.36 -29.73 1.85
N GLU A 144 -10.40 -28.66 2.65
CA GLU A 144 -11.18 -27.47 2.33
C GLU A 144 -10.57 -26.64 1.19
N ASN A 145 -9.26 -26.73 0.96
CA ASN A 145 -8.53 -25.88 0.02
C ASN A 145 -7.62 -26.70 -0.93
N PRO A 146 -8.17 -27.64 -1.72
CA PRO A 146 -7.38 -28.61 -2.49
C PRO A 146 -6.52 -27.97 -3.59
N SER A 147 -6.87 -26.76 -4.04
CA SER A 147 -6.15 -26.01 -5.07
C SER A 147 -4.94 -25.22 -4.53
N ILE A 148 -4.74 -25.17 -3.22
CA ILE A 148 -3.67 -24.38 -2.58
C ILE A 148 -2.61 -25.34 -2.02
N SER A 149 -1.34 -25.06 -2.32
CA SER A 149 -0.24 -25.87 -1.79
C SER A 149 -0.12 -25.73 -0.27
N VAL A 150 0.31 -26.81 0.39
CA VAL A 150 0.55 -26.83 1.85
C VAL A 150 1.56 -25.74 2.28
N VAL A 151 2.57 -25.48 1.44
CA VAL A 151 3.59 -24.45 1.69
C VAL A 151 2.98 -23.05 1.77
N THR A 152 1.92 -22.77 1.04
CA THR A 152 1.19 -21.51 1.14
C THR A 152 0.15 -21.57 2.27
N LEU A 153 -0.57 -22.69 2.41
CA LEU A 153 -1.63 -22.84 3.41
C LEU A 153 -1.14 -22.60 4.84
N LYS A 154 0.06 -23.11 5.18
CA LYS A 154 0.64 -22.96 6.52
C LYS A 154 0.83 -21.49 6.96
N ASP A 155 0.94 -20.56 6.01
CA ASP A 155 1.31 -19.17 6.28
C ASP A 155 0.09 -18.26 6.44
N TYR A 156 -1.13 -18.69 6.10
CA TYR A 156 -2.33 -17.82 6.19
C TYR A 156 -2.64 -17.40 7.63
N CYS A 157 -2.59 -18.33 8.59
CA CYS A 157 -2.82 -18.00 10.00
C CYS A 157 -1.82 -16.96 10.50
N ALA A 158 -0.52 -17.19 10.27
CA ALA A 158 0.53 -16.27 10.67
C ALA A 158 0.40 -14.90 9.96
N SER A 159 0.09 -14.91 8.67
CA SER A 159 -0.10 -13.70 7.86
C SER A 159 -1.28 -12.87 8.32
N ALA A 160 -2.40 -13.51 8.67
CA ALA A 160 -3.58 -12.84 9.18
C ALA A 160 -3.31 -12.19 10.54
N HIS A 161 -2.71 -12.91 11.49
CA HIS A 161 -2.34 -12.35 12.78
C HIS A 161 -1.29 -11.23 12.70
N TYR A 162 -0.36 -11.33 11.74
CA TYR A 162 0.57 -10.24 11.45
C TYR A 162 -0.17 -8.99 10.95
N ILE A 163 -1.08 -9.14 9.97
CA ILE A 163 -1.92 -8.04 9.48
C ILE A 163 -2.70 -7.40 10.64
N MET A 164 -3.37 -8.21 11.48
CA MET A 164 -4.13 -7.69 12.61
C MET A 164 -3.24 -6.95 13.61
N THR A 165 -2.05 -7.48 13.90
CA THR A 165 -1.08 -6.81 14.79
C THR A 165 -0.67 -5.46 14.23
N ILE A 166 -0.35 -5.37 12.94
CA ILE A 166 0.06 -4.11 12.31
C ILE A 166 -1.11 -3.13 12.24
N LEU A 167 -2.31 -3.53 11.79
CA LEU A 167 -3.43 -2.60 11.64
C LEU A 167 -3.97 -2.10 12.98
N LEU A 168 -4.14 -2.99 13.96
CA LEU A 168 -4.75 -2.66 15.25
C LEU A 168 -3.77 -2.04 16.24
N LYS A 169 -2.55 -2.59 16.35
CA LYS A 169 -1.57 -2.15 17.35
C LYS A 169 -0.53 -1.19 16.78
N GLY A 170 -0.08 -1.42 15.54
CA GLY A 170 0.85 -0.52 14.85
C GLY A 170 0.14 0.75 14.40
N TYR A 171 -0.80 0.63 13.47
CA TYR A 171 -1.44 1.76 12.81
C TYR A 171 -2.66 2.31 13.56
N LYS A 172 -3.12 1.61 14.60
CA LYS A 172 -4.17 2.06 15.53
C LYS A 172 -5.57 2.20 14.93
N PHE A 173 -5.93 1.33 13.98
CA PHE A 173 -7.27 1.26 13.41
C PHE A 173 -8.34 0.63 14.33
N ASN A 174 -8.13 0.54 15.66
CA ASN A 174 -9.07 -0.12 16.57
C ASN A 174 -10.47 0.50 16.54
N ASN A 175 -10.53 1.83 16.55
CA ASN A 175 -11.78 2.59 16.59
C ASN A 175 -12.24 3.06 15.19
N THR A 176 -11.42 2.83 14.16
CA THR A 176 -11.62 3.28 12.78
C THR A 176 -11.50 2.13 11.80
N TRP A 177 -11.77 0.91 12.25
CA TRP A 177 -11.63 -0.31 11.46
C TRP A 177 -12.48 -0.27 10.17
N ASP A 178 -13.67 0.33 10.27
CA ASP A 178 -14.62 0.50 9.18
C ASP A 178 -14.10 1.41 8.05
N GLN A 179 -13.06 2.21 8.30
CA GLN A 179 -12.40 3.04 7.29
C GLN A 179 -11.48 2.24 6.36
N ILE A 180 -11.24 0.95 6.62
CA ILE A 180 -10.36 0.10 5.79
C ILE A 180 -11.20 -0.72 4.80
N SER A 181 -10.85 -0.64 3.52
CA SER A 181 -11.37 -1.47 2.44
C SER A 181 -10.25 -2.34 1.86
N PHE A 182 -10.42 -3.65 1.90
CA PHE A 182 -9.48 -4.62 1.32
C PHE A 182 -9.80 -4.84 -0.15
N VAL A 183 -8.98 -4.26 -1.03
CA VAL A 183 -9.29 -4.17 -2.47
C VAL A 183 -8.08 -4.52 -3.33
N LYS A 184 -8.34 -5.17 -4.47
CA LYS A 184 -7.32 -5.48 -5.48
C LYS A 184 -7.24 -4.38 -6.55
N GLN A 185 -8.40 -3.94 -7.02
CA GLN A 185 -8.53 -3.12 -8.22
C GLN A 185 -9.51 -1.97 -8.00
N ILE A 186 -9.26 -0.86 -8.70
CA ILE A 186 -10.20 0.25 -8.89
C ILE A 186 -10.22 0.56 -10.38
N ALA A 187 -11.43 0.68 -10.97
CA ALA A 187 -11.61 0.92 -12.40
C ALA A 187 -10.74 -0.01 -13.27
N ASP A 188 -10.85 -1.32 -13.01
CA ASP A 188 -10.12 -2.41 -13.69
C ASP A 188 -8.58 -2.31 -13.65
N THR A 189 -8.04 -1.47 -12.76
CA THR A 189 -6.61 -1.27 -12.59
C THR A 189 -6.16 -1.76 -11.23
N ASP A 190 -5.12 -2.61 -11.19
CA ASP A 190 -4.53 -3.10 -9.95
C ASP A 190 -3.98 -1.94 -9.12
N ILE A 191 -4.37 -1.88 -7.84
CA ILE A 191 -3.86 -0.87 -6.92
C ILE A 191 -2.39 -1.19 -6.60
N GLY A 192 -1.53 -0.21 -6.82
CA GLY A 192 -0.12 -0.27 -6.49
C GLY A 192 0.56 1.06 -6.75
N TRP A 193 1.85 1.13 -6.40
CA TRP A 193 2.66 2.32 -6.62
C TRP A 193 3.05 2.51 -8.10
N THR A 194 2.96 1.48 -8.92
CA THR A 194 3.47 1.44 -10.30
C THR A 194 2.79 2.47 -11.20
N LEU A 195 1.46 2.61 -11.11
CA LEU A 195 0.74 3.60 -11.90
C LEU A 195 1.10 5.03 -11.48
N GLY A 196 1.10 5.33 -10.18
CA GLY A 196 1.50 6.65 -9.68
C GLY A 196 2.94 7.00 -10.06
N TYR A 197 3.84 6.02 -10.04
CA TYR A 197 5.22 6.17 -10.48
C TYR A 197 5.31 6.49 -11.98
N MET A 198 4.58 5.76 -12.83
CA MET A 198 4.50 6.05 -14.26
C MET A 198 3.97 7.46 -14.52
N LEU A 199 2.86 7.84 -13.87
CA LEU A 199 2.24 9.15 -14.03
C LEU A 199 3.17 10.29 -13.62
N ASN A 200 3.93 10.10 -12.55
CA ASN A 200 4.94 11.06 -12.10
C ASN A 200 6.10 11.20 -13.10
N LEU A 201 6.68 10.08 -13.54
CA LEU A 201 7.80 10.10 -14.50
C LEU A 201 7.43 10.68 -15.87
N THR A 202 6.15 10.60 -16.24
CA THR A 202 5.63 11.11 -17.52
C THR A 202 5.07 12.53 -17.41
N ASN A 203 5.13 13.17 -16.23
CA ASN A 203 4.56 14.50 -15.96
C ASN A 203 3.10 14.64 -16.40
N ILE A 204 2.31 13.56 -16.29
CA ILE A 204 0.89 13.56 -16.67
C ILE A 204 0.03 14.18 -15.57
N ILE A 205 0.51 14.24 -14.32
CA ILE A 205 -0.20 14.87 -13.21
C ILE A 205 0.20 16.36 -13.19
N PRO A 206 -0.69 17.28 -13.62
CA PRO A 206 -0.38 18.70 -13.57
C PRO A 206 -0.39 19.18 -12.11
N SER A 207 0.54 20.07 -11.76
CA SER A 207 0.60 20.69 -10.42
C SER A 207 -0.51 21.71 -10.20
N GLU A 208 -0.96 22.35 -11.27
CA GLU A 208 -1.99 23.35 -11.28
C GLU A 208 -3.11 22.92 -12.23
N GLN A 209 -4.33 23.39 -11.97
CA GLN A 209 -5.37 23.23 -12.97
C GLN A 209 -4.93 23.92 -14.26
N PRO A 210 -5.09 23.28 -15.43
CA PRO A 210 -4.83 23.94 -16.70
C PRO A 210 -5.58 25.27 -16.71
N GLY A 211 -4.87 26.37 -16.98
CA GLY A 211 -5.49 27.67 -17.09
C GLY A 211 -6.68 27.57 -18.03
N VAL A 212 -7.82 28.18 -17.67
CA VAL A 212 -8.98 28.26 -18.55
C VAL A 212 -8.57 29.12 -19.74
N VAL A 213 -8.09 28.49 -20.82
CA VAL A 213 -7.83 29.20 -22.06
C VAL A 213 -9.19 29.50 -22.66
N THR A 214 -9.72 30.69 -22.44
CA THR A 214 -10.87 31.18 -23.18
C THR A 214 -10.42 31.38 -24.62
N GLY A 215 -10.60 30.34 -25.46
CA GLY A 215 -10.39 30.46 -26.88
C GLY A 215 -11.37 31.47 -27.46
N VAL A 216 -10.87 32.51 -28.14
CA VAL A 216 -11.71 33.40 -28.93
C VAL A 216 -12.26 32.61 -30.11
N LEU A 217 -13.58 32.60 -30.31
CA LEU A 217 -14.19 31.86 -31.44
C LEU A 217 -13.57 32.31 -32.76
N ARG A 218 -13.35 31.36 -33.68
CA ARG A 218 -12.73 31.63 -34.99
C ARG A 218 -13.41 32.78 -35.76
N SER A 219 -14.72 32.93 -35.62
CA SER A 219 -15.50 34.04 -36.19
C SER A 219 -15.18 35.39 -35.55
N GLN A 220 -15.01 35.44 -34.22
CA GLN A 220 -14.63 36.65 -33.49
C GLN A 220 -13.20 37.07 -33.83
N TRP A 221 -12.28 36.11 -33.98
CA TRP A 221 -10.92 36.36 -34.45
C TRP A 221 -10.90 36.96 -35.86
N ALA A 222 -11.68 36.37 -36.80
CA ALA A 222 -11.76 36.86 -38.17
C ALA A 222 -12.34 38.29 -38.23
N ALA A 223 -13.38 38.57 -37.44
CA ALA A 223 -13.97 39.90 -37.34
C ALA A 223 -12.97 40.93 -36.76
N GLN A 224 -12.28 40.60 -35.66
CA GLN A 224 -11.27 41.47 -35.06
C GLN A 224 -10.15 41.80 -36.05
N THR A 225 -9.60 40.79 -36.75
CA THR A 225 -8.56 41.00 -37.76
C THR A 225 -9.07 41.88 -38.90
N PHE A 226 -10.29 41.67 -39.39
CA PHE A 226 -10.88 42.48 -40.45
C PHE A 226 -11.03 43.95 -40.01
N PHE A 227 -11.57 44.20 -38.82
CA PHE A 227 -11.74 45.57 -38.31
C PHE A 227 -10.40 46.29 -38.15
N ILE A 228 -9.38 45.61 -37.63
CA ILE A 228 -8.03 46.18 -37.50
C ILE A 228 -7.47 46.59 -38.87
N VAL A 229 -7.54 45.69 -39.85
CA VAL A 229 -7.05 45.96 -41.21
C VAL A 229 -7.85 47.08 -41.88
N PHE A 230 -9.16 47.10 -41.70
CA PHE A 230 -10.06 48.11 -42.27
C PHE A 230 -9.78 49.51 -41.70
N VAL A 231 -9.60 49.63 -40.38
CA VAL A 231 -9.25 50.90 -39.73
C VAL A 231 -7.88 51.40 -40.20
N LEU A 232 -6.88 50.50 -40.31
CA LEU A 232 -5.57 50.87 -40.85
C LEU A 232 -5.67 51.38 -42.28
N PHE A 233 -6.45 50.72 -43.14
CA PHE A 233 -6.68 51.17 -44.51
C PHE A 233 -7.35 52.55 -44.58
N LEU A 234 -8.40 52.78 -43.78
CA LEU A 234 -9.07 54.08 -43.73
C LEU A 234 -8.15 55.20 -43.24
N SER A 235 -7.29 54.92 -42.25
CA SER A 235 -6.32 55.90 -41.75
C SER A 235 -5.31 56.29 -42.83
N LEU A 236 -4.79 55.33 -43.59
CA LEU A 236 -3.89 55.58 -44.72
C LEU A 236 -4.56 56.38 -45.83
N LEU A 237 -5.82 56.08 -46.16
CA LEU A 237 -6.59 56.85 -47.13
C LEU A 237 -6.79 58.30 -46.67
N LEU A 238 -7.17 58.52 -45.42
CA LEU A 238 -7.33 59.86 -44.85
C LEU A 238 -6.02 60.65 -44.89
N ILE A 239 -4.89 60.02 -44.54
CA ILE A 239 -3.56 60.64 -44.62
C ILE A 239 -3.23 61.01 -46.07
N ALA A 240 -3.50 60.12 -47.04
CA ALA A 240 -3.26 60.40 -48.46
C ALA A 240 -4.13 61.55 -48.99
N ILE A 241 -5.41 61.59 -48.60
CA ILE A 241 -6.33 62.68 -48.98
C ILE A 241 -5.86 64.01 -48.38
N LEU A 242 -5.51 64.04 -47.09
CA LEU A 242 -4.99 65.24 -46.43
C LEU A 242 -3.69 65.71 -47.09
N ALA A 243 -2.76 64.79 -47.39
CA ALA A 243 -1.53 65.13 -48.11
C ALA A 243 -1.83 65.72 -49.50
N PHE A 244 -2.77 65.14 -50.25
CA PHE A 244 -3.18 65.66 -51.55
C PHE A 244 -3.81 67.05 -51.46
N PHE A 245 -4.67 67.30 -50.48
CA PHE A 245 -5.25 68.63 -50.23
C PHE A 245 -4.19 69.66 -49.84
N ILE A 246 -3.22 69.30 -49.00
CA ILE A 246 -2.12 70.19 -48.61
C ILE A 246 -1.25 70.54 -49.83
N ILE A 247 -0.92 69.55 -50.67
CA ILE A 247 -0.11 69.76 -51.88
C ILE A 247 -0.84 70.67 -52.89
N THR A 248 -2.14 70.45 -53.09
CA THR A 248 -2.93 71.27 -54.04
C THR A 248 -3.18 72.69 -53.52
N LEU A 249 -3.36 72.89 -52.21
CA LEU A 249 -3.42 74.24 -51.61
C LEU A 249 -2.08 74.98 -51.75
N SER A 250 -0.95 74.29 -51.49
CA SER A 250 0.39 74.88 -51.62
C SER A 250 0.78 75.19 -53.07
N ALA A 251 0.13 74.58 -54.05
CA ALA A 251 0.35 74.86 -55.48
C ALA A 251 -0.56 75.98 -56.02
N ALA A 252 -1.59 76.39 -55.26
CA ALA A 252 -2.54 77.44 -55.63
C ALA A 252 -2.22 78.82 -55.03
N GLN A 253 -1.10 78.94 -54.31
CA GLN A 253 -0.60 80.15 -53.66
C GLN A 253 0.77 80.52 -54.22
#